data_AF-A0A3M1X758-F1
#
_entry.id   AF-A0A3M1X758-F1
#
_cell.length_a   1.000
_cell.length_b   1.000
_cell.length_c   1.000
_cell.angle_alpha   90.00
_cell.angle_beta   90.00
_cell.angle_gamma   90.00
#
_symmetry.space_group_name_H-M   'P 1'
#
loop_
_entity.id
_entity.type
_entity.pdbx_description
1 polymer ?
#
loop_
_entity_poly.entity_id
_entity_poly.type
_entity_poly.pdbx_seq_one_letter_code
_entity_poly.pdbx_strand_id
1 'polypeptide(L)'
;MGEKEKEKGSVKIEDLTPEEGLPRSYKELVARRLREREKNIMANIAKMEEDQLRFTVRIFADCMEEEEERKFLDGYTEYMPTEELRKFVEEFVPAYTDYAVRELEEKKKRGEDFEPEHITGEELQEMALKEKWPRIAAKPQAFSRRKLIREIAKVGLCLRPYMITDPAWNESVLEYSLYYDLQEKLSALTDDELHGAAREIGKMVGEADSTRVISEKEKVLSRMREFVLSLAGMSGKTEELLGPPMERYPREAPPEWELLEFRYNLQPLSLHELQMSALVYLEMLTAAEAEELSRPFMEKHSSFFDMDKETLIDFICTLVYAIGDREILNFFERYTKGKMMVIQSFARETWNLLPYKEKLAHLRRDNAEMDLALMARHIARIFMSPMFSLLYNYDFQIDLIKNPDYLDLQAYLVRDLGGRDEGAPLVELNDWLTKEMLDLVNLEEGIRERFAELRRDLGKRIGGKWSEMVKS
;
A
#
# COMPACT_ATOMS: atom_id res chain seq x y z
N MET A 1 -48.63 -41.26 4.95
CA MET A 1 -47.31 -41.08 4.32
C MET A 1 -47.28 -39.66 3.77
N GLY A 2 -46.60 -38.66 4.30
CA GLY A 2 -45.73 -38.53 5.45
C GLY A 2 -45.28 -37.07 5.41
N GLU A 3 -45.86 -36.24 6.27
CA GLU A 3 -45.38 -34.88 6.54
C GLU A 3 -44.20 -34.97 7.50
N LYS A 4 -43.11 -34.27 7.18
CA LYS A 4 -42.11 -33.83 8.17
C LYS A 4 -41.63 -32.44 7.79
N GLU A 5 -42.25 -31.45 8.43
CA GLU A 5 -41.65 -30.15 8.71
C GLU A 5 -40.36 -30.34 9.52
N LYS A 6 -39.32 -29.57 9.19
CA LYS A 6 -38.14 -29.38 10.05
C LYS A 6 -38.27 -28.01 10.71
N GLU A 7 -38.50 -28.04 12.02
CA GLU A 7 -38.43 -26.91 12.94
C GLU A 7 -37.08 -26.19 12.81
N LYS A 8 -37.15 -24.86 12.62
CA LYS A 8 -36.06 -23.95 12.98
C LYS A 8 -36.11 -23.79 14.49
N GLY A 9 -35.03 -24.20 15.16
CA GLY A 9 -34.85 -24.05 16.59
C GLY A 9 -34.96 -22.58 17.00
N SER A 10 -35.98 -22.30 17.79
CA SER A 10 -36.07 -21.11 18.63
C SER A 10 -34.97 -21.19 19.68
N VAL A 11 -34.08 -20.20 19.71
CA VAL A 11 -33.18 -20.00 20.85
C VAL A 11 -34.06 -19.58 22.02
N LYS A 12 -34.19 -20.47 23.01
CA LYS A 12 -34.87 -20.17 24.26
C LYS A 12 -34.06 -19.14 25.03
N ILE A 13 -34.74 -18.12 25.52
CA ILE A 13 -34.21 -17.11 26.45
C ILE A 13 -34.04 -17.78 27.82
N GLU A 14 -33.16 -18.76 27.97
CA GLU A 14 -32.86 -19.40 29.26
C GLU A 14 -31.36 -19.69 29.51
N ASP A 15 -30.46 -19.30 28.59
CA ASP A 15 -29.00 -19.46 28.78
C ASP A 15 -28.27 -18.14 29.12
N LEU A 16 -28.92 -17.22 29.85
CA LEU A 16 -28.24 -16.08 30.49
C LEU A 16 -27.96 -16.43 31.96
N THR A 17 -26.69 -16.66 32.29
CA THR A 17 -26.23 -16.75 33.68
C THR A 17 -26.54 -15.44 34.41
N PRO A 18 -27.29 -15.45 35.53
CA PRO A 18 -27.65 -14.24 36.26
C PRO A 18 -26.60 -13.95 37.34
N GLU A 19 -25.50 -13.28 37.00
CA GLU A 19 -24.56 -12.76 38.02
C GLU A 19 -24.32 -11.25 37.97
N GLU A 20 -24.91 -10.51 37.02
CA GLU A 20 -24.88 -9.04 37.03
C GLU A 20 -26.30 -8.50 36.88
N GLY A 21 -26.75 -7.70 37.85
CA GLY A 21 -28.13 -7.20 37.93
C GLY A 21 -28.61 -6.50 36.65
N LEU A 22 -29.92 -6.50 36.43
CA LEU A 22 -30.55 -5.78 35.32
C LEU A 22 -30.11 -4.29 35.32
N PRO A 23 -29.72 -3.72 34.16
CA PRO A 23 -29.33 -2.31 34.07
C PRO A 23 -30.43 -1.41 34.62
N ARG A 24 -30.04 -0.44 35.46
CA ARG A 24 -30.96 0.48 36.15
C ARG A 24 -31.23 1.75 35.35
N SER A 25 -30.48 1.99 34.27
CA SER A 25 -30.66 3.11 33.34
C SER A 25 -30.28 2.72 31.91
N TYR A 26 -30.75 3.49 30.93
CA TYR A 26 -30.34 3.33 29.53
C TYR A 26 -28.82 3.51 29.37
N LYS A 27 -28.23 4.48 30.09
CA LYS A 27 -26.79 4.71 30.09
C LYS A 27 -26.00 3.46 30.48
N GLU A 28 -26.43 2.77 31.55
CA GLU A 28 -25.81 1.52 32.00
C GLU A 28 -25.96 0.41 30.96
N LEU A 29 -27.12 0.32 30.30
CA LEU A 29 -27.36 -0.67 29.24
C LEU A 29 -26.42 -0.46 28.05
N VAL A 30 -26.29 0.77 27.54
CA VAL A 30 -25.42 1.08 26.40
C VAL A 30 -23.95 0.87 26.77
N ALA A 31 -23.50 1.38 27.92
CA ALA A 31 -22.13 1.17 28.39
C ALA A 31 -21.78 -0.32 28.50
N ARG A 32 -22.71 -1.14 29.02
CA ARG A 32 -22.51 -2.60 29.09
C ARG A 32 -22.39 -3.23 27.70
N ARG A 33 -23.25 -2.85 26.74
CA ARG A 33 -23.17 -3.35 25.35
C ARG A 33 -21.83 -3.01 24.69
N LEU A 34 -21.31 -1.80 24.88
CA LEU A 34 -20.01 -1.39 24.36
C LEU A 34 -18.88 -2.27 24.92
N ARG A 35 -18.89 -2.52 26.24
CA ARG A 35 -17.92 -3.40 26.91
C ARG A 35 -18.04 -4.88 26.49
N GLU A 36 -19.26 -5.36 26.29
CA GLU A 36 -19.50 -6.71 25.76
C GLU A 36 -18.99 -6.84 24.33
N ARG A 37 -19.18 -5.81 23.48
CA ARG A 37 -18.63 -5.76 22.12
C ARG A 37 -17.10 -5.79 22.14
N GLU A 38 -16.47 -4.95 22.96
CA GLU A 38 -15.01 -4.94 23.20
C GLU A 38 -14.51 -6.35 23.56
N LYS A 39 -15.10 -6.96 24.60
CA LYS A 39 -14.73 -8.31 25.07
C LYS A 39 -14.88 -9.36 23.97
N ASN A 40 -15.95 -9.30 23.18
CA ASN A 40 -16.19 -10.26 22.10
C ASN A 40 -15.16 -10.12 20.97
N ILE A 41 -14.77 -8.90 20.61
CA ILE A 41 -13.74 -8.66 19.58
C ILE A 41 -12.38 -9.16 20.10
N MET A 42 -11.99 -8.75 21.32
CA MET A 42 -10.71 -9.15 21.91
C MET A 42 -10.59 -10.67 22.09
N ALA A 43 -11.68 -11.37 22.42
CA ALA A 43 -11.68 -12.83 22.52
C ALA A 43 -11.46 -13.54 21.16
N ASN A 44 -11.70 -12.87 20.04
CA ASN A 44 -11.63 -13.45 18.70
C ASN A 44 -10.56 -12.83 17.80
N ILE A 45 -9.83 -11.81 18.26
CA ILE A 45 -8.88 -11.03 17.46
C ILE A 45 -7.81 -11.86 16.75
N ALA A 46 -7.32 -12.92 17.39
CA ALA A 46 -6.34 -13.84 16.82
C ALA A 46 -6.88 -14.66 15.62
N LYS A 47 -8.20 -14.76 15.47
CA LYS A 47 -8.89 -15.47 14.37
C LYS A 47 -9.44 -14.52 13.31
N MET A 48 -9.31 -13.22 13.51
CA MET A 48 -9.81 -12.23 12.56
C MET A 48 -8.84 -12.13 11.38
N GLU A 49 -9.41 -12.24 10.19
CA GLU A 49 -8.72 -12.00 8.93
C GLU A 49 -8.54 -10.50 8.69
N GLU A 50 -7.66 -10.14 7.75
CA GLU A 50 -7.33 -8.74 7.42
C GLU A 50 -8.58 -7.88 7.21
N ASP A 51 -9.53 -8.36 6.41
CA ASP A 51 -10.78 -7.64 6.12
C ASP A 51 -11.61 -7.38 7.38
N GLN A 52 -11.68 -8.35 8.30
CA GLN A 52 -12.45 -8.21 9.54
C GLN A 52 -11.80 -7.21 10.49
N LEU A 53 -10.47 -7.18 10.52
CA LEU A 53 -9.71 -6.21 11.31
C LEU A 53 -9.89 -4.79 10.75
N ARG A 54 -9.74 -4.60 9.43
CA ARG A 54 -9.99 -3.29 8.77
C ARG A 54 -11.42 -2.82 9.00
N PHE A 55 -12.39 -3.72 8.82
CA PHE A 55 -13.79 -3.40 9.04
C PHE A 55 -14.08 -2.96 10.48
N THR A 56 -13.43 -3.59 11.46
CA THR A 56 -13.54 -3.20 12.87
C THR A 56 -13.04 -1.78 13.12
N VAL A 57 -11.89 -1.42 12.54
CA VAL A 57 -11.37 -0.05 12.64
C VAL A 57 -12.32 0.95 11.98
N ARG A 58 -12.82 0.63 10.77
CA ARG A 58 -13.77 1.46 10.03
C ARG A 58 -15.04 1.77 10.83
N ILE A 59 -15.64 0.76 11.47
CA ILE A 59 -16.88 0.92 12.26
C ILE A 59 -16.67 1.93 13.39
N PHE A 60 -15.63 1.74 14.19
CA PHE A 60 -15.39 2.58 15.37
C PHE A 60 -14.90 3.98 15.00
N ALA A 61 -14.06 4.09 13.95
CA ALA A 61 -13.65 5.39 13.42
C ALA A 61 -14.83 6.24 12.94
N ASP A 62 -15.84 5.60 12.34
CA ASP A 62 -17.04 6.26 11.84
C ASP A 62 -17.91 6.91 12.93
N CYS A 63 -17.71 6.54 14.20
CA CYS A 63 -18.39 7.12 15.36
C CYS A 63 -17.66 8.33 15.97
N MET A 64 -16.40 8.56 15.62
CA MET A 64 -15.56 9.61 16.25
C MET A 64 -15.67 10.96 15.54
N GLU A 65 -15.48 12.06 16.26
CA GLU A 65 -15.27 13.37 15.64
C GLU A 65 -13.88 13.43 14.96
N GLU A 66 -13.66 14.41 14.08
CA GLU A 66 -12.46 14.47 13.23
C GLU A 66 -11.14 14.53 14.02
N GLU A 67 -11.11 15.26 15.14
CA GLU A 67 -9.90 15.40 15.96
C GLU A 67 -9.56 14.09 16.69
N GLU A 68 -10.56 13.43 17.26
CA GLU A 68 -10.44 12.13 17.89
C GLU A 68 -10.07 11.04 16.88
N GLU A 69 -10.76 10.98 15.74
CA GLU A 69 -10.46 10.04 14.65
C GLU A 69 -8.97 10.14 14.27
N ARG A 70 -8.44 11.36 14.09
CA ARG A 70 -7.03 11.57 13.75
C ARG A 70 -6.08 11.08 14.85
N LYS A 71 -6.42 11.28 16.12
CA LYS A 71 -5.58 10.83 17.26
C LYS A 71 -5.58 9.31 17.39
N PHE A 72 -6.75 8.69 17.25
CA PHE A 72 -6.91 7.25 17.42
C PHE A 72 -6.38 6.45 16.23
N LEU A 73 -6.38 7.04 15.03
CA LEU A 73 -5.85 6.43 13.82
C LEU A 73 -4.42 6.87 13.50
N ASP A 74 -3.69 7.45 14.45
CA ASP A 74 -2.28 7.80 14.23
C ASP A 74 -1.46 6.52 13.96
N GLY A 75 -0.67 6.55 12.88
CA GLY A 75 0.06 5.37 12.39
C GLY A 75 -0.81 4.27 11.75
N TYR A 76 -2.12 4.45 11.64
CA TYR A 76 -3.00 3.49 10.96
C TYR A 76 -2.98 3.65 9.44
N THR A 77 -2.87 2.52 8.74
CA THR A 77 -3.10 2.41 7.29
C THR A 77 -3.71 1.04 6.99
N GLU A 78 -4.64 0.98 6.04
CA GLU A 78 -5.23 -0.28 5.59
C GLU A 78 -4.25 -1.20 4.84
N TYR A 79 -3.05 -0.69 4.56
CA TYR A 79 -2.01 -1.48 3.91
C TYR A 79 -1.15 -2.27 4.90
N MET A 80 -1.21 -1.97 6.20
CA MET A 80 -0.38 -2.64 7.20
C MET A 80 -0.54 -4.17 7.19
N PRO A 81 0.50 -4.95 7.52
CA PRO A 81 0.41 -6.40 7.47
C PRO A 81 -0.58 -6.89 8.54
N THR A 82 -1.25 -8.02 8.30
CA THR A 82 -2.31 -8.53 9.19
C THR A 82 -1.91 -8.62 10.65
N GLU A 83 -0.66 -8.99 10.95
CA GLU A 83 -0.16 -9.08 12.33
C GLU A 83 -0.04 -7.72 13.02
N GLU A 84 0.30 -6.66 12.29
CA GLU A 84 0.32 -5.31 12.84
C GLU A 84 -1.05 -4.71 12.94
N LEU A 85 -1.91 -4.97 11.95
CA LEU A 85 -3.30 -4.62 12.01
C LEU A 85 -3.96 -5.24 13.24
N ARG A 86 -3.61 -6.48 13.57
CA ARG A 86 -4.06 -7.15 14.77
C ARG A 86 -3.60 -6.42 16.03
N LYS A 87 -2.30 -6.11 16.15
CA LYS A 87 -1.75 -5.34 17.29
C LYS A 87 -2.39 -3.97 17.42
N PHE A 88 -2.58 -3.28 16.30
CA PHE A 88 -3.26 -1.99 16.27
C PHE A 88 -4.69 -2.12 16.83
N VAL A 89 -5.47 -3.11 16.36
CA VAL A 89 -6.83 -3.35 16.85
C VAL A 89 -6.85 -3.75 18.34
N GLU A 90 -5.86 -4.51 18.82
CA GLU A 90 -5.71 -4.86 20.25
C GLU A 90 -5.59 -3.63 21.16
N GLU A 91 -4.93 -2.57 20.70
CA GLU A 91 -4.79 -1.31 21.44
C GLU A 91 -5.96 -0.34 21.18
N PHE A 92 -6.40 -0.27 19.93
CA PHE A 92 -7.42 0.67 19.45
C PHE A 92 -8.81 0.39 20.04
N VAL A 93 -9.26 -0.86 20.05
CA VAL A 93 -10.65 -1.19 20.45
C VAL A 93 -10.94 -0.90 21.93
N PRO A 94 -10.07 -1.27 22.89
CA PRO A 94 -10.27 -0.88 24.29
C PRO A 94 -10.24 0.63 24.48
N ALA A 95 -9.29 1.32 23.85
CA ALA A 95 -9.17 2.77 23.95
C ALA A 95 -10.40 3.49 23.37
N TYR A 96 -10.92 3.02 22.23
CA TYR A 96 -12.15 3.54 21.65
C TYR A 96 -13.36 3.28 22.56
N THR A 97 -13.43 2.10 23.17
CA THR A 97 -14.55 1.75 24.06
C THR A 97 -14.59 2.66 25.28
N ASP A 98 -13.43 2.98 25.87
CA ASP A 98 -13.31 3.98 26.93
C ASP A 98 -13.78 5.36 26.48
N TYR A 99 -13.40 5.77 25.26
CA TYR A 99 -13.84 7.02 24.65
C TYR A 99 -15.38 7.06 24.48
N ALA A 100 -15.97 6.03 23.89
CA ALA A 100 -17.41 5.96 23.61
C ALA A 100 -18.24 5.95 24.90
N VAL A 101 -17.78 5.22 25.92
CA VAL A 101 -18.42 5.25 27.26
C VAL A 101 -18.34 6.66 27.85
N ARG A 102 -17.18 7.32 27.79
CA ARG A 102 -17.04 8.70 28.29
C ARG A 102 -17.94 9.70 27.56
N GLU A 103 -18.02 9.60 26.22
CA GLU A 103 -18.94 10.43 25.41
C GLU A 103 -20.39 10.22 25.87
N LEU A 104 -20.81 8.97 26.05
CA LEU A 104 -22.13 8.63 26.55
C LEU A 104 -22.40 9.23 27.94
N GLU A 105 -21.44 9.15 28.86
CA GLU A 105 -21.59 9.74 30.19
C GLU A 105 -21.73 11.26 30.18
N GLU A 106 -20.99 11.93 29.31
CA GLU A 106 -21.06 13.37 29.14
C GLU A 106 -22.39 13.80 28.53
N LYS A 107 -22.78 13.18 27.41
CA LYS A 107 -23.99 13.51 26.66
C LYS A 107 -25.26 13.24 27.45
N LYS A 108 -25.27 12.17 28.28
CA LYS A 108 -26.41 11.78 29.12
C LYS A 108 -26.33 12.29 30.57
N LYS A 109 -25.39 13.19 30.89
CA LYS A 109 -25.20 13.71 32.25
C LYS A 109 -26.45 14.37 32.85
N ARG A 110 -27.31 14.93 32.01
CA ARG A 110 -28.52 15.67 32.41
C ARG A 110 -29.82 14.88 32.20
N GLY A 111 -29.74 13.64 31.72
CA GLY A 111 -30.89 12.79 31.40
C GLY A 111 -30.72 12.01 30.10
N GLU A 112 -31.68 11.13 29.81
CA GLU A 112 -31.73 10.28 28.62
C GLU A 112 -32.37 11.04 27.43
N ASP A 113 -31.75 12.17 27.06
CA ASP A 113 -32.19 13.01 25.95
C ASP A 113 -31.68 12.47 24.60
N PHE A 114 -32.51 12.55 23.56
CA PHE A 114 -32.23 12.14 22.18
C PHE A 114 -32.43 13.29 21.19
N GLU A 115 -32.43 14.53 21.66
CA GLU A 115 -32.22 15.70 20.83
C GLU A 115 -30.82 15.68 20.20
N PRO A 116 -30.64 16.26 18.99
CA PRO A 116 -29.39 16.23 18.23
C PRO A 116 -28.10 16.48 19.02
N GLU A 117 -28.09 17.44 19.95
CA GLU A 117 -26.90 17.76 20.76
C GLU A 117 -26.49 16.65 21.74
N HIS A 118 -27.42 15.76 22.09
CA HIS A 118 -27.28 14.72 23.11
C HIS A 118 -27.09 13.31 22.53
N ILE A 119 -27.11 13.15 21.21
CA ILE A 119 -26.87 11.87 20.53
C ILE A 119 -25.35 11.61 20.43
N THR A 120 -24.89 10.43 20.86
CA THR A 120 -23.49 9.99 20.70
C THR A 120 -23.22 9.46 19.28
N GLY A 121 -21.95 9.27 18.91
CA GLY A 121 -21.61 8.62 17.64
C GLY A 121 -22.22 7.21 17.50
N GLU A 122 -22.07 6.40 18.55
CA GLU A 122 -22.64 5.05 18.66
C GLU A 122 -24.17 5.03 18.52
N GLU A 123 -24.87 5.92 19.24
CA GLU A 123 -26.32 6.02 19.13
C GLU A 123 -26.77 6.39 17.72
N LEU A 124 -26.05 7.30 17.05
CA LEU A 124 -26.38 7.70 15.69
C LEU A 124 -26.15 6.55 14.69
N GLN A 125 -25.10 5.76 14.88
CA GLN A 125 -24.81 4.57 14.05
C GLN A 125 -25.83 3.43 14.30
N GLU A 126 -26.35 3.28 15.52
CA GLU A 126 -27.39 2.30 15.85
C GLU A 126 -28.82 2.73 15.43
N MET A 127 -29.03 3.96 14.94
CA MET A 127 -30.34 4.43 14.49
C MET A 127 -30.63 4.11 13.02
N ALA A 128 -31.82 3.59 12.74
CA ALA A 128 -32.32 3.44 11.38
C ALA A 128 -32.52 4.81 10.68
N LEU A 129 -32.44 4.87 9.35
CA LEU A 129 -32.59 6.12 8.60
C LEU A 129 -33.89 6.84 8.94
N LYS A 130 -35.01 6.12 8.99
CA LYS A 130 -36.33 6.71 9.32
C LYS A 130 -36.38 7.37 10.70
N GLU A 131 -35.50 6.97 11.62
CA GLU A 131 -35.43 7.51 12.98
C GLU A 131 -34.46 8.69 13.04
N LYS A 132 -33.26 8.57 12.47
CA LYS A 132 -32.24 9.62 12.56
C LYS A 132 -32.51 10.82 11.65
N TRP A 133 -32.95 10.60 10.42
CA TRP A 133 -33.05 11.68 9.42
C TRP A 133 -34.06 12.79 9.76
N PRO A 134 -35.22 12.51 10.38
CA PRO A 134 -36.09 13.57 10.88
C PRO A 134 -35.38 14.50 11.88
N ARG A 135 -34.49 13.97 12.72
CA ARG A 135 -33.72 14.74 13.72
C ARG A 135 -32.62 15.57 13.05
N ILE A 136 -31.87 14.95 12.14
CA ILE A 136 -30.83 15.63 11.35
C ILE A 136 -31.44 16.78 10.54
N ALA A 137 -32.54 16.54 9.82
CA ALA A 137 -33.17 17.54 8.96
C ALA A 137 -33.83 18.70 9.74
N ALA A 138 -34.32 18.44 10.95
CA ALA A 138 -34.94 19.47 11.79
C ALA A 138 -33.90 20.49 12.29
N LYS A 139 -32.70 20.03 12.63
CA LYS A 139 -31.65 20.86 13.23
C LYS A 139 -30.25 20.47 12.74
N PRO A 140 -29.95 20.60 11.43
CA PRO A 140 -28.69 20.13 10.87
C PRO A 140 -27.47 20.83 11.48
N GLN A 141 -27.62 22.09 11.88
CA GLN A 141 -26.57 22.88 12.56
C GLN A 141 -26.18 22.39 13.95
N ALA A 142 -26.93 21.43 14.53
CA ALA A 142 -26.57 20.80 15.80
C ALA A 142 -25.55 19.66 15.62
N PHE A 143 -25.29 19.23 14.38
CA PHE A 143 -24.32 18.20 14.06
C PHE A 143 -23.02 18.84 13.56
N SER A 144 -21.90 18.20 13.88
CA SER A 144 -20.63 18.60 13.29
C SER A 144 -20.64 18.38 11.78
N ARG A 145 -19.83 19.16 11.08
CA ARG A 145 -19.61 19.04 9.64
C ARG A 145 -19.24 17.61 9.22
N ARG A 146 -18.32 16.98 9.97
CA ARG A 146 -17.88 15.58 9.74
C ARG A 146 -19.04 14.60 9.84
N LYS A 147 -19.88 14.71 10.87
CA LYS A 147 -21.08 13.88 11.03
C LYS A 147 -22.08 14.06 9.90
N LEU A 148 -22.36 15.30 9.47
CA LEU A 148 -23.25 15.54 8.33
C LEU A 148 -22.72 14.91 7.05
N ILE A 149 -21.42 15.06 6.75
CA ILE A 149 -20.79 14.46 5.57
C ILE A 149 -20.94 12.94 5.59
N ARG A 150 -20.63 12.28 6.70
CA ARG A 150 -20.78 10.83 6.87
C ARG A 150 -22.22 10.39 6.64
N GLU A 151 -23.18 11.02 7.32
CA GLU A 151 -24.58 10.63 7.22
C GLU A 151 -25.14 10.83 5.80
N ILE A 152 -24.79 11.94 5.13
CA ILE A 152 -25.13 12.19 3.72
C ILE A 152 -24.49 11.12 2.82
N ALA A 153 -23.21 10.80 3.02
CA ALA A 153 -22.51 9.77 2.25
C ALA A 153 -23.18 8.39 2.41
N LYS A 154 -23.57 8.01 3.64
CA LYS A 154 -24.31 6.76 3.88
C LYS A 154 -25.58 6.73 3.04
N VAL A 155 -26.37 7.80 3.00
CA VAL A 155 -27.60 7.86 2.19
C VAL A 155 -27.35 7.60 0.70
N GLY A 156 -26.20 8.02 0.18
CA GLY A 156 -25.77 7.70 -1.19
C GLY A 156 -25.70 6.19 -1.48
N LEU A 157 -25.59 5.34 -0.45
CA LEU A 157 -25.54 3.89 -0.49
C LEU A 157 -26.84 3.21 0.02
N CYS A 158 -27.96 3.93 0.10
CA CYS A 158 -29.26 3.35 0.46
C CYS A 158 -29.88 2.64 -0.77
N LEU A 159 -29.40 1.44 -1.08
CA LEU A 159 -29.68 0.69 -2.31
C LEU A 159 -31.02 -0.07 -2.30
N ARG A 160 -31.55 -0.40 -1.12
CA ARG A 160 -32.70 -1.28 -0.97
C ARG A 160 -33.73 -0.72 0.02
N PRO A 161 -35.04 -0.90 -0.24
CA PRO A 161 -36.13 -0.44 0.63
C PRO A 161 -36.02 -0.77 2.12
N TYR A 162 -35.52 -1.96 2.48
CA TYR A 162 -35.42 -2.40 3.86
C TYR A 162 -34.35 -1.62 4.66
N MET A 163 -33.34 -1.05 3.97
CA MET A 163 -32.25 -0.31 4.60
C MET A 163 -32.74 0.95 5.32
N ILE A 164 -33.89 1.51 4.93
CA ILE A 164 -34.51 2.65 5.61
C ILE A 164 -34.82 2.31 7.08
N THR A 165 -35.19 1.06 7.35
CA THR A 165 -35.64 0.57 8.66
C THR A 165 -34.60 -0.26 9.40
N ASP A 166 -33.52 -0.63 8.74
CA ASP A 166 -32.50 -1.52 9.26
C ASP A 166 -31.28 -0.72 9.75
N PRO A 167 -31.01 -0.66 11.06
CA PRO A 167 -29.85 0.05 11.58
C PRO A 167 -28.52 -0.62 11.21
N ALA A 168 -28.50 -1.93 10.93
CA ALA A 168 -27.27 -2.65 10.59
C ALA A 168 -26.62 -2.15 9.29
N TRP A 169 -27.43 -1.55 8.41
CA TRP A 169 -26.94 -0.94 7.17
C TRP A 169 -25.90 0.16 7.40
N ASN A 170 -25.95 0.87 8.54
CA ASN A 170 -24.99 1.94 8.84
C ASN A 170 -23.54 1.43 8.93
N GLU A 171 -23.35 0.19 9.36
CA GLU A 171 -22.04 -0.47 9.38
C GLU A 171 -21.73 -1.08 8.01
N SER A 172 -22.73 -1.70 7.33
CA SER A 172 -22.51 -2.36 6.03
C SER A 172 -22.02 -1.42 4.92
N VAL A 173 -22.40 -0.14 4.96
CA VAL A 173 -21.92 0.84 3.96
C VAL A 173 -20.41 1.11 4.07
N LEU A 174 -19.82 0.86 5.25
CA LEU A 174 -18.39 1.04 5.49
C LEU A 174 -17.53 -0.02 4.77
N GLU A 175 -18.14 -1.09 4.26
CA GLU A 175 -17.44 -2.10 3.45
C GLU A 175 -16.95 -1.50 2.11
N TYR A 176 -17.63 -0.49 1.58
CA TYR A 176 -17.43 -0.02 0.21
C TYR A 176 -16.57 1.25 0.17
N SER A 177 -15.53 1.24 -0.66
CA SER A 177 -14.64 2.40 -0.87
C SER A 177 -15.39 3.65 -1.35
N LEU A 178 -16.51 3.46 -2.08
CA LEU A 178 -17.41 4.55 -2.49
C LEU A 178 -17.91 5.40 -1.31
N TYR A 179 -18.11 4.82 -0.13
CA TYR A 179 -18.49 5.58 1.06
C TYR A 179 -17.45 6.65 1.42
N TYR A 180 -16.17 6.30 1.34
CA TYR A 180 -15.07 7.20 1.65
C TYR A 180 -14.82 8.21 0.53
N ASP A 181 -14.94 7.80 -0.73
CA ASP A 181 -14.89 8.72 -1.89
C ASP A 181 -15.97 9.80 -1.77
N LEU A 182 -17.21 9.42 -1.40
CA LEU A 182 -18.30 10.36 -1.18
C LEU A 182 -17.96 11.35 -0.06
N GLN A 183 -17.43 10.88 1.07
CA GLN A 183 -17.03 11.78 2.15
C GLN A 183 -15.96 12.78 1.70
N GLU A 184 -14.94 12.33 0.97
CA GLU A 184 -13.88 13.18 0.44
C GLU A 184 -14.46 14.26 -0.48
N LYS A 185 -15.33 13.90 -1.42
CA LYS A 185 -15.93 14.87 -2.35
C LYS A 185 -16.91 15.82 -1.66
N LEU A 186 -17.73 15.33 -0.74
CA LEU A 186 -18.67 16.15 0.03
C LEU A 186 -17.94 17.12 0.98
N SER A 187 -16.68 16.84 1.34
CA SER A 187 -15.86 17.75 2.16
C SER A 187 -15.58 19.11 1.49
N ALA A 188 -15.82 19.25 0.18
CA ALA A 188 -15.70 20.51 -0.55
C ALA A 188 -16.92 21.44 -0.37
N LEU A 189 -18.08 20.92 0.07
CA LEU A 189 -19.32 21.70 0.20
C LEU A 189 -19.26 22.67 1.38
N THR A 190 -19.85 23.85 1.30
CA THR A 190 -20.00 24.75 2.45
C THR A 190 -20.97 24.20 3.51
N ASP A 191 -20.92 24.72 4.74
CA ASP A 191 -21.86 24.29 5.79
C ASP A 191 -23.32 24.57 5.40
N ASP A 192 -23.60 25.69 4.72
CA ASP A 192 -24.94 26.01 4.22
C ASP A 192 -25.43 25.00 3.18
N GLU A 193 -24.54 24.53 2.29
CA GLU A 193 -24.86 23.47 1.32
C GLU A 193 -25.14 22.13 2.01
N LEU A 194 -24.34 21.76 3.02
CA LEU A 194 -24.58 20.55 3.81
C LEU A 194 -25.90 20.62 4.58
N HIS A 195 -26.21 21.75 5.20
CA HIS A 195 -27.48 21.97 5.88
C HIS A 195 -28.67 21.91 4.90
N GLY A 196 -28.51 22.48 3.70
CA GLY A 196 -29.51 22.40 2.63
C GLY A 196 -29.74 20.96 2.17
N ALA A 197 -28.66 20.23 1.90
CA ALA A 197 -28.68 18.82 1.52
C ALA A 197 -29.36 17.95 2.60
N ALA A 198 -29.03 18.18 3.87
CA ALA A 198 -29.61 17.43 4.98
C ALA A 198 -31.13 17.58 5.06
N ARG A 199 -31.65 18.80 4.85
CA ARG A 199 -33.11 19.05 4.80
C ARG A 199 -33.79 18.36 3.63
N GLU A 200 -33.16 18.38 2.45
CA GLU A 200 -33.73 17.76 1.25
C GLU A 200 -33.74 16.23 1.36
N ILE A 201 -32.66 15.64 1.87
CA ILE A 201 -32.60 14.21 2.18
C ILE A 201 -33.66 13.84 3.22
N GLY A 202 -33.84 14.66 4.27
CA GLY A 202 -34.89 14.43 5.27
C GLY A 202 -36.29 14.31 4.67
N LYS A 203 -36.63 15.16 3.68
CA LYS A 203 -37.91 15.06 2.95
C LYS A 203 -38.01 13.75 2.17
N MET A 204 -36.96 13.39 1.44
CA MET A 204 -36.94 12.15 0.64
C MET A 204 -37.01 10.89 1.52
N VAL A 205 -36.34 10.88 2.68
CA VAL A 205 -36.45 9.77 3.65
C VAL A 205 -37.87 9.66 4.19
N GLY A 206 -38.52 10.79 4.53
CA GLY A 206 -39.92 10.80 4.97
C GLY A 206 -40.89 10.33 3.89
N GLU A 207 -40.67 10.74 2.64
CA GLU A 207 -41.43 10.24 1.48
C GLU A 207 -41.25 8.73 1.31
N ALA A 208 -40.00 8.25 1.38
CA ALA A 208 -39.70 6.83 1.26
C ALA A 208 -40.36 6.02 2.39
N ASP A 209 -40.24 6.42 3.66
CA ASP A 209 -40.83 5.72 4.81
C ASP A 209 -42.36 5.61 4.69
N SER A 210 -43.03 6.70 4.33
CA SER A 210 -44.49 6.74 4.15
C SER A 210 -45.00 5.94 2.93
N THR A 211 -44.12 5.65 1.97
CA THR A 211 -44.46 4.93 0.74
C THR A 211 -44.63 3.43 1.01
N ARG A 212 -45.86 2.92 0.79
CA ARG A 212 -46.20 1.50 0.97
C ARG A 212 -45.86 0.62 -0.22
N VAL A 213 -45.75 1.20 -1.42
CA VAL A 213 -45.48 0.46 -2.66
C VAL A 213 -43.98 0.38 -2.89
N ILE A 214 -43.44 -0.85 -2.94
CA ILE A 214 -42.00 -1.10 -3.05
C ILE A 214 -41.38 -0.40 -4.28
N SER A 215 -42.01 -0.51 -5.45
CA SER A 215 -41.50 0.10 -6.68
C SER A 215 -41.44 1.64 -6.62
N GLU A 216 -42.37 2.28 -5.93
CA GLU A 216 -42.33 3.74 -5.73
C GLU A 216 -41.25 4.11 -4.72
N LYS A 217 -41.10 3.34 -3.65
CA LYS A 217 -40.02 3.52 -2.67
C LYS A 217 -38.64 3.40 -3.33
N GLU A 218 -38.45 2.45 -4.24
CA GLU A 218 -37.22 2.31 -5.02
C GLU A 218 -36.92 3.55 -5.88
N LYS A 219 -37.93 4.22 -6.46
CA LYS A 219 -37.74 5.48 -7.18
C LYS A 219 -37.30 6.61 -6.25
N VAL A 220 -37.87 6.69 -5.04
CA VAL A 220 -37.42 7.67 -4.03
C VAL A 220 -35.95 7.42 -3.68
N LEU A 221 -35.60 6.16 -3.43
CA LEU A 221 -34.22 5.79 -3.13
C LEU A 221 -33.26 6.09 -4.28
N SER A 222 -33.64 5.85 -5.55
CA SER A 222 -32.84 6.22 -6.72
C SER A 222 -32.56 7.72 -6.75
N ARG A 223 -33.59 8.55 -6.54
CA ARG A 223 -33.44 10.02 -6.47
C ARG A 223 -32.53 10.45 -5.32
N MET A 224 -32.64 9.81 -4.16
CA MET A 224 -31.74 10.07 -3.03
C MET A 224 -30.28 9.81 -3.39
N ARG A 225 -30.00 8.69 -4.05
CA ARG A 225 -28.65 8.32 -4.47
C ARG A 225 -28.11 9.27 -5.54
N GLU A 226 -28.91 9.58 -6.55
CA GLU A 226 -28.58 10.55 -7.60
C GLU A 226 -28.29 11.94 -7.01
N PHE A 227 -29.08 12.37 -6.02
CA PHE A 227 -28.87 13.63 -5.34
C PHE A 227 -27.51 13.66 -4.61
N VAL A 228 -27.18 12.63 -3.83
CA VAL A 228 -25.89 12.56 -3.13
C VAL A 228 -24.71 12.50 -4.10
N LEU A 229 -24.80 11.71 -5.17
CA LEU A 229 -23.75 11.66 -6.21
C LEU A 229 -23.57 13.03 -6.89
N SER A 230 -24.67 13.73 -7.17
CA SER A 230 -24.61 15.07 -7.78
C SER A 230 -23.94 16.10 -6.87
N LEU A 231 -24.18 16.03 -5.55
CA LEU A 231 -23.52 16.86 -4.55
C LEU A 231 -22.01 16.59 -4.50
N ALA A 232 -21.62 15.32 -4.65
CA ALA A 232 -20.22 14.90 -4.72
C ALA A 232 -19.56 15.16 -6.08
N GLY A 233 -20.27 15.73 -7.06
CA GLY A 233 -19.76 15.95 -8.42
C GLY A 233 -19.46 14.65 -9.17
N MET A 234 -20.06 13.53 -8.76
CA MET A 234 -19.85 12.21 -9.35
C MET A 234 -20.91 11.90 -10.40
N SER A 235 -20.50 11.29 -11.51
CA SER A 235 -21.39 10.81 -12.57
C SER A 235 -21.50 9.29 -12.55
N GLY A 236 -22.72 8.76 -12.72
CA GLY A 236 -22.97 7.31 -12.79
C GLY A 236 -24.09 6.88 -11.86
N LYS A 237 -24.30 5.56 -11.74
CA LYS A 237 -25.20 4.98 -10.74
C LYS A 237 -24.40 4.44 -9.56
N THR A 238 -24.90 4.61 -8.34
CA THR A 238 -24.25 4.07 -7.13
C THR A 238 -23.93 2.59 -7.28
N GLU A 239 -24.86 1.80 -7.83
CA GLU A 239 -24.71 0.35 -8.04
C GLU A 239 -23.49 -0.01 -8.90
N GLU A 240 -23.12 0.85 -9.84
CA GLU A 240 -21.99 0.67 -10.76
C GLU A 240 -20.68 1.16 -10.15
N LEU A 241 -20.75 2.02 -9.11
CA LEU A 241 -19.61 2.67 -8.45
C LEU A 241 -19.18 2.00 -7.14
N LEU A 242 -19.95 1.04 -6.60
CA LEU A 242 -19.70 0.42 -5.28
C LEU A 242 -18.31 -0.21 -5.14
N GLY A 243 -17.76 -0.76 -6.24
CA GLY A 243 -16.52 -1.53 -6.20
C GLY A 243 -16.67 -2.86 -5.43
N PRO A 244 -15.56 -3.59 -5.22
CA PRO A 244 -15.56 -4.78 -4.38
C PRO A 244 -15.71 -4.40 -2.89
N PRO A 245 -16.41 -5.23 -2.08
CA PRO A 245 -16.47 -5.03 -0.64
C PRO A 245 -15.06 -5.19 -0.03
N MET A 246 -14.79 -4.42 1.02
CA MET A 246 -13.52 -4.38 1.73
C MET A 246 -12.31 -4.05 0.84
N GLU A 247 -12.49 -3.34 -0.27
CA GLU A 247 -11.37 -2.73 -0.98
C GLU A 247 -10.56 -1.84 -0.04
N ARG A 248 -9.22 -1.86 -0.12
CA ARG A 248 -8.37 -0.97 0.67
C ARG A 248 -8.67 0.49 0.35
N TYR A 249 -8.68 1.33 1.39
CA TYR A 249 -8.84 2.77 1.24
C TYR A 249 -7.71 3.54 1.98
N PRO A 250 -6.99 4.47 1.29
CA PRO A 250 -7.06 4.79 -0.15
C PRO A 250 -6.75 3.57 -1.03
N ARG A 251 -7.13 3.60 -2.33
CA ARG A 251 -6.95 2.46 -3.24
C ARG A 251 -5.52 2.24 -3.72
N GLU A 252 -4.75 3.33 -3.75
CA GLU A 252 -3.33 3.31 -4.05
C GLU A 252 -2.56 3.29 -2.72
N ALA A 253 -1.55 2.42 -2.65
CA ALA A 253 -0.69 2.35 -1.48
C ALA A 253 0.04 3.70 -1.31
N PRO A 254 0.13 4.25 -0.09
CA PRO A 254 1.01 5.37 0.17
C PRO A 254 2.44 5.03 -0.28
N PRO A 255 3.23 5.95 -0.86
CA PRO A 255 4.60 5.64 -1.29
C PRO A 255 5.49 5.10 -0.15
N GLU A 256 5.25 5.54 1.07
CA GLU A 256 5.94 5.07 2.28
C GLU A 256 5.60 3.61 2.63
N TRP A 257 4.44 3.11 2.16
CA TRP A 257 4.00 1.74 2.40
C TRP A 257 4.85 0.71 1.67
N GLU A 258 5.28 0.98 0.43
CA GLU A 258 6.11 0.04 -0.32
C GLU A 258 7.41 -0.27 0.42
N LEU A 259 8.00 0.73 1.08
CA LEU A 259 9.17 0.56 1.95
C LEU A 259 8.85 -0.19 3.24
N LEU A 260 7.69 0.04 3.85
CA LEU A 260 7.24 -0.69 5.03
C LEU A 260 7.02 -2.17 4.71
N GLU A 261 6.27 -2.49 3.67
CA GLU A 261 6.06 -3.86 3.18
C GLU A 261 7.39 -4.53 2.86
N PHE A 262 8.28 -3.83 2.16
CA PHE A 262 9.62 -4.31 1.89
C PHE A 262 10.39 -4.60 3.20
N ARG A 263 10.34 -3.70 4.19
CA ARG A 263 10.92 -3.89 5.53
C ARG A 263 10.39 -5.17 6.18
N TYR A 264 9.07 -5.43 6.14
CA TYR A 264 8.48 -6.66 6.67
C TYR A 264 8.97 -7.90 5.92
N ASN A 265 9.12 -7.83 4.60
CA ASN A 265 9.63 -8.94 3.81
C ASN A 265 11.11 -9.25 4.11
N LEU A 266 11.86 -8.30 4.66
CA LEU A 266 13.21 -8.53 5.16
C LEU A 266 13.25 -9.17 6.56
N GLN A 267 12.22 -9.00 7.39
CA GLN A 267 12.17 -9.55 8.75
C GLN A 267 12.35 -11.08 8.86
N PRO A 268 11.83 -11.94 7.97
CA PRO A 268 12.08 -13.38 8.06
C PRO A 268 13.51 -13.78 7.66
N LEU A 269 14.27 -12.91 6.99
CA LEU A 269 15.61 -13.24 6.51
C LEU A 269 16.62 -13.39 7.66
N SER A 270 17.58 -14.29 7.47
CA SER A 270 18.74 -14.45 8.33
C SER A 270 19.73 -13.29 8.15
N LEU A 271 20.63 -13.10 9.12
CA LEU A 271 21.66 -12.06 9.04
C LEU A 271 22.52 -12.18 7.77
N HIS A 272 22.84 -13.41 7.38
CA HIS A 272 23.63 -13.68 6.17
C HIS A 272 22.87 -13.32 4.89
N GLU A 273 21.57 -13.63 4.82
CA GLU A 273 20.73 -13.26 3.68
C GLU A 273 20.59 -11.74 3.56
N LEU A 274 20.44 -11.01 4.68
CA LEU A 274 20.40 -9.55 4.69
C LEU A 274 21.72 -8.94 4.21
N GLN A 275 22.86 -9.46 4.67
CA GLN A 275 24.18 -9.03 4.20
C GLN A 275 24.33 -9.23 2.68
N MET A 276 23.86 -10.37 2.15
CA MET A 276 23.87 -10.62 0.71
C MET A 276 22.95 -9.67 -0.05
N SER A 277 21.75 -9.39 0.46
CA SER A 277 20.84 -8.40 -0.11
C SER A 277 21.47 -7.01 -0.17
N ALA A 278 22.10 -6.55 0.92
CA ALA A 278 22.80 -5.27 0.95
C ALA A 278 23.91 -5.19 -0.11
N LEU A 279 24.70 -6.26 -0.27
CA LEU A 279 25.75 -6.32 -1.30
C LEU A 279 25.18 -6.22 -2.72
N VAL A 280 24.04 -6.88 -2.99
CA VAL A 280 23.36 -6.79 -4.29
C VAL A 280 22.94 -5.35 -4.59
N TYR A 281 22.37 -4.65 -3.60
CA TYR A 281 21.98 -3.25 -3.78
C TYR A 281 23.18 -2.32 -3.98
N LEU A 282 24.27 -2.52 -3.22
CA LEU A 282 25.52 -1.75 -3.39
C LEU A 282 26.17 -1.93 -4.77
N GLU A 283 26.00 -3.09 -5.41
CA GLU A 283 26.51 -3.34 -6.77
C GLU A 283 25.86 -2.44 -7.83
N MET A 284 24.66 -1.92 -7.58
CA MET A 284 23.93 -1.05 -8.50
C MET A 284 24.23 0.44 -8.33
N LEU A 285 24.95 0.81 -7.28
CA LEU A 285 25.29 2.19 -6.94
C LEU A 285 26.68 2.57 -7.44
N THR A 286 26.85 3.84 -7.81
CA THR A 286 28.17 4.46 -7.93
C THR A 286 28.88 4.47 -6.57
N ALA A 287 30.20 4.60 -6.57
CA ALA A 287 30.99 4.73 -5.34
C ALA A 287 30.58 5.96 -4.52
N ALA A 288 30.19 7.05 -5.18
CA ALA A 288 29.72 8.26 -4.50
C ALA A 288 28.38 8.04 -3.80
N GLU A 289 27.40 7.44 -4.47
CA GLU A 289 26.11 7.07 -3.87
C GLU A 289 26.32 6.08 -2.71
N ALA A 290 27.14 5.04 -2.91
CA ALA A 290 27.41 4.04 -1.89
C ALA A 290 28.08 4.67 -0.64
N GLU A 291 29.03 5.59 -0.82
CA GLU A 291 29.66 6.31 0.28
C GLU A 291 28.65 7.19 1.02
N GLU A 292 27.86 7.98 0.29
CA GLU A 292 26.86 8.88 0.86
C GLU A 292 25.82 8.13 1.69
N LEU A 293 25.26 7.05 1.13
CA LEU A 293 24.19 6.26 1.76
C LEU A 293 24.70 5.40 2.93
N SER A 294 25.96 4.93 2.88
CA SER A 294 26.54 4.12 3.96
C SER A 294 27.09 4.95 5.12
N ARG A 295 27.48 6.22 4.89
CA ARG A 295 28.11 7.09 5.89
C ARG A 295 27.37 7.14 7.23
N PRO A 296 26.04 7.36 7.30
CA PRO A 296 25.32 7.43 8.59
C PRO A 296 25.42 6.15 9.43
N PHE A 297 25.61 5.01 8.76
CA PHE A 297 25.74 3.71 9.41
C PHE A 297 27.20 3.42 9.77
N MET A 298 28.15 3.77 8.90
CA MET A 298 29.59 3.54 9.14
C MET A 298 30.18 4.44 10.23
N GLU A 299 29.51 5.54 10.59
CA GLU A 299 29.86 6.33 11.78
C GLU A 299 29.65 5.55 13.09
N LYS A 300 28.74 4.56 13.08
CA LYS A 300 28.37 3.75 14.25
C LYS A 300 28.93 2.33 14.19
N HIS A 301 29.23 1.81 13.01
CA HIS A 301 29.68 0.45 12.78
C HIS A 301 30.97 0.44 11.94
N SER A 302 31.96 -0.36 12.34
CA SER A 302 33.24 -0.49 11.62
C SER A 302 33.12 -1.14 10.24
N SER A 303 32.06 -1.92 10.03
CA SER A 303 31.71 -2.52 8.74
C SER A 303 30.23 -2.89 8.71
N PHE A 304 29.68 -3.13 7.52
CA PHE A 304 28.31 -3.65 7.41
C PHE A 304 28.17 -5.09 7.95
N PHE A 305 29.27 -5.84 8.06
CA PHE A 305 29.27 -7.16 8.70
C PHE A 305 29.13 -7.07 10.23
N ASP A 306 29.39 -5.89 10.81
CA ASP A 306 29.25 -5.62 12.25
C ASP A 306 27.86 -5.04 12.62
N MET A 307 26.99 -4.85 11.64
CA MET A 307 25.62 -4.38 11.86
C MET A 307 24.74 -5.52 12.37
N ASP A 308 23.87 -5.21 13.34
CA ASP A 308 22.84 -6.15 13.76
C ASP A 308 21.70 -6.23 12.71
N LYS A 309 20.75 -7.13 12.96
CA LYS A 309 19.66 -7.41 12.03
C LYS A 309 18.81 -6.17 11.70
N GLU A 310 18.39 -5.43 12.73
CA GLU A 310 17.55 -4.25 12.53
C GLU A 310 18.31 -3.14 11.79
N THR A 311 19.57 -2.92 12.15
CA THR A 311 20.42 -1.94 11.47
C THR A 311 20.64 -2.31 10.00
N LEU A 312 20.82 -3.59 9.68
CA LEU A 312 20.92 -4.05 8.29
C LEU A 312 19.62 -3.85 7.52
N ILE A 313 18.47 -4.10 8.14
CA ILE A 313 17.17 -3.86 7.51
C ILE A 313 17.02 -2.36 7.18
N ASP A 314 17.31 -1.48 8.14
CA ASP A 314 17.29 -0.02 7.92
C ASP A 314 18.25 0.42 6.80
N PHE A 315 19.44 -0.18 6.77
CA PHE A 315 20.42 0.09 5.71
C PHE A 315 19.92 -0.36 4.34
N ILE A 316 19.38 -1.57 4.21
CA ILE A 316 18.84 -2.09 2.95
C ILE A 316 17.65 -1.24 2.48
N CYS A 317 16.73 -0.84 3.36
CA CYS A 317 15.64 0.08 3.03
C CYS A 317 16.15 1.42 2.50
N THR A 318 17.22 1.96 3.10
CA THR A 318 17.88 3.19 2.63
C THR A 318 18.45 3.02 1.22
N LEU A 319 19.11 1.89 0.94
CA LEU A 319 19.64 1.58 -0.38
C LEU A 319 18.52 1.46 -1.42
N VAL A 320 17.47 0.70 -1.12
CA VAL A 320 16.34 0.48 -2.05
C VAL A 320 15.66 1.79 -2.42
N TYR A 321 15.40 2.64 -1.43
CA TYR A 321 14.80 3.94 -1.69
C TYR A 321 15.63 4.80 -2.66
N ALA A 322 16.96 4.80 -2.50
CA ALA A 322 17.86 5.55 -3.38
C ALA A 322 18.07 4.90 -4.76
N ILE A 323 17.94 3.57 -4.84
CA ILE A 323 18.11 2.79 -6.07
C ILE A 323 16.90 2.96 -6.99
N GLY A 324 15.69 3.03 -6.41
CA GLY A 324 14.43 3.11 -7.15
C GLY A 324 14.25 1.89 -8.06
N ASP A 325 13.89 2.13 -9.32
CA ASP A 325 13.62 1.07 -10.31
C ASP A 325 14.88 0.46 -10.95
N ARG A 326 16.07 0.71 -10.38
CA ARG A 326 17.33 0.10 -10.87
C ARG A 326 17.38 -1.37 -10.46
N GLU A 327 17.70 -2.23 -11.41
CA GLU A 327 17.85 -3.68 -11.21
C GLU A 327 19.25 -4.15 -11.64
N ILE A 328 19.74 -5.23 -11.05
CA ILE A 328 21.06 -5.81 -11.37
C ILE A 328 21.16 -6.22 -12.85
N LEU A 329 20.04 -6.55 -13.48
CA LEU A 329 19.99 -6.92 -14.90
C LEU A 329 20.09 -5.71 -15.83
N ASN A 330 19.91 -4.48 -15.34
CA ASN A 330 20.01 -3.26 -16.15
C ASN A 330 21.40 -3.10 -16.79
N PHE A 331 22.44 -3.74 -16.23
CA PHE A 331 23.77 -3.83 -16.85
C PHE A 331 23.70 -4.40 -18.28
N PHE A 332 22.70 -5.22 -18.59
CA PHE A 332 22.51 -5.86 -19.90
C PHE A 332 21.18 -5.46 -20.56
N GLU A 333 20.13 -5.25 -19.76
CA GLU A 333 18.82 -4.82 -20.28
C GLU A 333 18.87 -3.42 -20.88
N ARG A 334 19.90 -2.62 -20.60
CA ARG A 334 20.18 -1.37 -21.33
C ARG A 334 20.32 -1.57 -22.84
N TYR A 335 20.83 -2.72 -23.30
CA TYR A 335 21.00 -3.00 -24.74
C TYR A 335 19.69 -3.42 -25.41
N THR A 336 18.88 -4.25 -24.74
CA THR A 336 17.71 -4.91 -25.33
C THR A 336 16.38 -4.25 -24.99
N LYS A 337 16.27 -3.59 -23.84
CA LYS A 337 15.03 -3.00 -23.32
C LYS A 337 15.12 -1.50 -23.04
N GLY A 338 16.31 -0.90 -23.12
CA GLY A 338 16.51 0.52 -22.82
C GLY A 338 16.45 0.84 -21.32
N LYS A 339 16.67 -0.17 -20.47
CA LYS A 339 16.77 -0.04 -19.02
C LYS A 339 18.17 0.43 -18.63
N MET A 340 18.35 1.75 -18.54
CA MET A 340 19.64 2.39 -18.28
C MET A 340 20.09 2.16 -16.83
N MET A 341 21.40 2.20 -16.58
CA MET A 341 21.96 1.96 -15.25
C MET A 341 21.96 3.19 -14.37
N VAL A 342 22.24 4.36 -14.94
CA VAL A 342 22.41 5.62 -14.18
C VAL A 342 21.44 6.68 -14.67
N ILE A 343 21.32 6.88 -15.98
CA ILE A 343 20.37 7.85 -16.53
C ILE A 343 18.95 7.30 -16.59
N GLN A 344 17.99 8.16 -16.91
CA GLN A 344 16.59 7.77 -17.07
C GLN A 344 16.43 6.67 -18.16
N SER A 345 15.66 5.63 -17.81
CA SER A 345 15.31 4.54 -18.71
C SER A 345 14.25 4.93 -19.75
N PHE A 346 14.23 4.21 -20.86
CA PHE A 346 13.25 4.37 -21.92
C PHE A 346 12.12 3.36 -21.78
N ALA A 347 10.90 3.73 -22.19
CA ALA A 347 9.86 2.75 -22.45
C ALA A 347 10.35 1.78 -23.53
N ARG A 348 10.08 0.48 -23.36
CA ARG A 348 10.63 -0.59 -24.21
C ARG A 348 10.28 -0.41 -25.68
N GLU A 349 9.05 0.02 -25.95
CA GLU A 349 8.52 0.28 -27.29
C GLU A 349 9.29 1.42 -27.95
N THR A 350 9.58 2.47 -27.17
CA THR A 350 10.38 3.61 -27.65
C THR A 350 11.80 3.16 -27.95
N TRP A 351 12.43 2.40 -27.04
CA TRP A 351 13.78 1.88 -27.24
C TRP A 351 13.90 1.05 -28.52
N ASN A 352 12.94 0.15 -28.77
CA ASN A 352 12.97 -0.74 -29.93
C ASN A 352 12.90 0.03 -31.26
N LEU A 353 12.23 1.18 -31.29
CA LEU A 353 12.09 2.01 -32.49
C LEU A 353 13.31 2.89 -32.78
N LEU A 354 14.22 3.07 -31.82
CA LEU A 354 15.39 3.91 -32.01
C LEU A 354 16.39 3.29 -33.03
N PRO A 355 16.90 4.08 -33.99
CA PRO A 355 17.99 3.66 -34.85
C PRO A 355 19.25 3.29 -34.05
N TYR A 356 20.09 2.41 -34.61
CA TYR A 356 21.34 1.97 -33.99
C TYR A 356 22.22 3.13 -33.48
N LYS A 357 22.40 4.17 -34.30
CA LYS A 357 23.24 5.35 -33.94
C LYS A 357 22.70 6.08 -32.72
N GLU A 358 21.37 6.16 -32.57
CA GLU A 358 20.73 6.80 -31.43
C GLU A 358 20.83 5.94 -30.18
N LYS A 359 20.59 4.62 -30.29
CA LYS A 359 20.81 3.66 -29.19
C LYS A 359 22.23 3.76 -28.65
N LEU A 360 23.23 3.73 -29.53
CA LEU A 360 24.64 3.85 -29.15
C LEU A 360 24.94 5.19 -28.47
N ALA A 361 24.37 6.30 -28.96
CA ALA A 361 24.55 7.61 -28.35
C ALA A 361 23.90 7.72 -26.95
N HIS A 362 22.80 7.02 -26.70
CA HIS A 362 22.18 6.95 -25.38
C HIS A 362 22.98 6.06 -24.41
N LEU A 363 23.45 4.90 -24.86
CA LEU A 363 24.32 4.03 -24.06
C LEU A 363 25.63 4.73 -23.67
N ARG A 364 26.21 5.51 -24.58
CA ARG A 364 27.41 6.31 -24.29
C ARG A 364 27.16 7.43 -23.28
N ARG A 365 25.99 8.06 -23.33
CA ARG A 365 25.58 9.03 -22.30
C ARG A 365 25.44 8.36 -20.94
N ASP A 366 24.81 7.20 -20.88
CA ASP A 366 24.71 6.42 -19.65
C ASP A 366 26.09 5.95 -19.15
N ASN A 367 27.01 5.57 -20.05
CA ASN A 367 28.41 5.27 -19.67
C ASN A 367 29.15 6.48 -19.09
N ALA A 368 28.90 7.69 -19.59
CA ALA A 368 29.57 8.89 -19.07
C ALA A 368 29.17 9.22 -17.62
N GLU A 369 27.97 8.80 -17.21
CA GLU A 369 27.48 8.95 -15.83
C GLU A 369 27.87 7.75 -14.94
N MET A 370 28.35 6.64 -15.50
CA MET A 370 28.93 5.55 -14.71
C MET A 370 30.28 5.96 -14.13
N ASP A 371 30.53 5.61 -12.88
CA ASP A 371 31.86 5.71 -12.31
C ASP A 371 32.71 4.47 -12.63
N LEU A 372 34.00 4.50 -12.23
CA LEU A 372 34.93 3.40 -12.51
C LEU A 372 34.46 2.07 -11.90
N ALA A 373 33.76 2.10 -10.76
CA ALA A 373 33.24 0.91 -10.11
C ALA A 373 32.12 0.27 -10.94
N LEU A 374 31.13 1.05 -11.39
CA LEU A 374 30.05 0.55 -12.25
C LEU A 374 30.58 0.05 -13.59
N MET A 375 31.53 0.74 -14.21
CA MET A 375 32.18 0.26 -15.44
C MET A 375 32.88 -1.08 -15.23
N ALA A 376 33.64 -1.21 -14.13
CA ALA A 376 34.33 -2.44 -13.79
C ALA A 376 33.35 -3.59 -13.54
N ARG A 377 32.25 -3.37 -12.82
CA ARG A 377 31.18 -4.36 -12.61
C ARG A 377 30.54 -4.78 -13.92
N HIS A 378 30.17 -3.85 -14.78
CA HIS A 378 29.60 -4.14 -16.10
C HIS A 378 30.52 -5.05 -16.93
N ILE A 379 31.80 -4.69 -17.04
CA ILE A 379 32.81 -5.47 -17.77
C ILE A 379 33.01 -6.85 -17.12
N ALA A 380 33.19 -6.89 -15.80
CA ALA A 380 33.45 -8.12 -15.07
C ALA A 380 32.28 -9.10 -15.19
N ARG A 381 31.04 -8.63 -15.13
CA ARG A 381 29.86 -9.51 -15.29
C ARG A 381 29.77 -10.12 -16.68
N ILE A 382 30.06 -9.35 -17.73
CA ILE A 382 30.11 -9.87 -19.11
C ILE A 382 31.23 -10.90 -19.25
N PHE A 383 32.41 -10.58 -18.73
CA PHE A 383 33.56 -11.47 -18.78
C PHE A 383 33.32 -12.79 -18.02
N MET A 384 32.71 -12.73 -16.83
CA MET A 384 32.50 -13.88 -15.95
C MET A 384 31.28 -14.73 -16.34
N SER A 385 30.40 -14.24 -17.23
CA SER A 385 29.22 -15.00 -17.67
C SER A 385 29.59 -15.96 -18.79
N PRO A 386 29.55 -17.30 -18.61
CA PRO A 386 30.04 -18.23 -19.63
C PRO A 386 29.17 -18.27 -20.88
N MET A 387 27.89 -17.91 -20.75
CA MET A 387 26.89 -17.95 -21.81
C MET A 387 26.08 -16.66 -21.82
N PHE A 388 25.65 -16.23 -23.01
CA PHE A 388 24.87 -15.01 -23.17
C PHE A 388 23.57 -15.02 -22.36
N SER A 389 22.90 -16.17 -22.25
CA SER A 389 21.67 -16.33 -21.46
C SER A 389 21.87 -16.08 -19.96
N LEU A 390 23.10 -16.26 -19.44
CA LEU A 390 23.40 -16.03 -18.02
C LEU A 390 23.55 -14.56 -17.67
N LEU A 391 23.70 -13.67 -18.66
CA LEU A 391 23.62 -12.23 -18.44
C LEU A 391 22.23 -11.84 -17.90
N TYR A 392 21.18 -12.50 -18.40
CA TYR A 392 19.79 -12.24 -18.01
C TYR A 392 19.26 -13.22 -16.95
N ASN A 393 20.15 -13.96 -16.28
CA ASN A 393 19.78 -14.85 -15.18
C ASN A 393 20.08 -14.17 -13.84
N TYR A 394 19.03 -13.81 -13.11
CA TYR A 394 19.15 -13.05 -11.85
C TYR A 394 20.00 -13.77 -10.80
N ASP A 395 19.74 -15.06 -10.57
CA ASP A 395 20.44 -15.87 -9.56
C ASP A 395 21.94 -15.97 -9.87
N PHE A 396 22.30 -16.19 -11.14
CA PHE A 396 23.69 -16.24 -11.58
C PHE A 396 24.39 -14.90 -11.35
N GLN A 397 23.72 -13.78 -11.66
CA GLN A 397 24.29 -12.45 -11.47
C GLN A 397 24.49 -12.10 -9.98
N ILE A 398 23.63 -12.59 -9.10
CA ILE A 398 23.81 -12.47 -7.65
C ILE A 398 24.96 -13.37 -7.17
N ASP A 399 25.02 -14.61 -7.63
CA ASP A 399 26.06 -15.56 -7.21
C ASP A 399 27.47 -15.14 -7.65
N LEU A 400 27.60 -14.38 -8.73
CA LEU A 400 28.88 -13.76 -9.11
C LEU A 400 29.48 -12.90 -7.99
N ILE A 401 28.65 -12.22 -7.18
CA ILE A 401 29.11 -11.34 -6.10
C ILE A 401 29.89 -12.13 -5.04
N LYS A 402 29.59 -13.43 -4.90
CA LYS A 402 30.28 -14.35 -3.97
C LYS A 402 31.57 -14.93 -4.57
N ASN A 403 31.81 -14.74 -5.87
CA ASN A 403 32.95 -15.34 -6.55
C ASN A 403 34.23 -14.50 -6.34
N PRO A 404 35.29 -15.06 -5.73
CA PRO A 404 36.55 -14.32 -5.52
C PRO A 404 37.17 -13.79 -6.82
N ASP A 405 37.08 -14.54 -7.92
CA ASP A 405 37.63 -14.11 -9.21
C ASP A 405 36.87 -12.91 -9.78
N TYR A 406 35.57 -12.78 -9.49
CA TYR A 406 34.79 -11.61 -9.89
C TYR A 406 35.25 -10.36 -9.14
N LEU A 407 35.47 -10.46 -7.83
CA LEU A 407 35.97 -9.36 -7.00
C LEU A 407 37.40 -8.97 -7.37
N ASP A 408 38.27 -9.96 -7.58
CA ASP A 408 39.65 -9.77 -8.05
C ASP A 408 39.69 -9.03 -9.39
N LEU A 409 38.81 -9.41 -10.32
CA LEU A 409 38.73 -8.79 -11.64
C LEU A 409 38.28 -7.34 -11.54
N GLN A 410 37.23 -7.05 -10.76
CA GLN A 410 36.79 -5.67 -10.54
C GLN A 410 37.92 -4.80 -9.97
N ALA A 411 38.61 -5.29 -8.95
CA ALA A 411 39.73 -4.58 -8.33
C ALA A 411 40.87 -4.34 -9.33
N TYR A 412 41.21 -5.34 -10.16
CA TYR A 412 42.18 -5.19 -11.24
C TYR A 412 41.77 -4.13 -12.27
N LEU A 413 40.51 -4.16 -12.73
CA LEU A 413 39.99 -3.21 -13.72
C LEU A 413 40.07 -1.77 -13.19
N VAL A 414 39.68 -1.53 -11.93
CA VAL A 414 39.75 -0.19 -11.33
C VAL A 414 41.19 0.25 -11.07
N ARG A 415 42.04 -0.63 -10.53
CA ARG A 415 43.42 -0.28 -10.14
C ARG A 415 44.35 -0.11 -11.34
N ASP A 416 44.32 -1.05 -12.27
CA ASP A 416 45.35 -1.21 -13.30
C ASP A 416 44.92 -0.64 -14.67
N LEU A 417 43.60 -0.54 -14.93
CA LEU A 417 43.06 0.08 -16.15
C LEU A 417 42.31 1.39 -15.89
N GLY A 418 42.08 1.75 -14.62
CA GLY A 418 41.29 2.92 -14.24
C GLY A 418 41.92 4.27 -14.61
N GLY A 419 41.08 5.29 -14.58
CA GLY A 419 41.39 6.68 -14.92
C GLY A 419 40.10 7.40 -15.33
N ARG A 420 39.93 8.68 -14.94
CA ARG A 420 38.68 9.41 -15.18
C ARG A 420 38.67 10.24 -16.47
N ASP A 421 39.83 10.44 -17.08
CA ASP A 421 39.95 11.28 -18.28
C ASP A 421 39.50 10.52 -19.55
N GLU A 422 39.01 11.25 -20.56
CA GLU A 422 38.77 10.70 -21.89
C GLU A 422 40.07 10.05 -22.42
N GLY A 423 40.00 8.78 -22.80
CA GLY A 423 41.16 7.99 -23.21
C GLY A 423 41.79 7.13 -22.11
N ALA A 424 41.22 7.12 -20.89
CA ALA A 424 41.61 6.16 -19.87
C ALA A 424 41.28 4.71 -20.33
N PRO A 425 42.17 3.73 -20.11
CA PRO A 425 42.00 2.38 -20.65
C PRO A 425 40.67 1.70 -20.28
N LEU A 426 40.17 1.89 -19.06
CA LEU A 426 38.88 1.33 -18.62
C LEU A 426 37.68 1.97 -19.34
N VAL A 427 37.73 3.29 -19.58
CA VAL A 427 36.68 4.03 -20.29
C VAL A 427 36.62 3.59 -21.75
N GLU A 428 37.79 3.48 -22.41
CA GLU A 428 37.87 2.96 -23.78
C GLU A 428 37.41 1.51 -23.88
N LEU A 429 37.76 0.68 -22.91
CA LEU A 429 37.32 -0.71 -22.85
C LEU A 429 35.80 -0.82 -22.68
N ASN A 430 35.20 0.01 -21.82
CA ASN A 430 33.76 0.05 -21.61
C ASN A 430 33.01 0.54 -22.85
N ASP A 431 33.52 1.57 -23.56
CA ASP A 431 32.94 2.04 -24.81
C ASP A 431 33.00 0.97 -25.91
N TRP A 432 34.15 0.32 -26.07
CA TRP A 432 34.30 -0.80 -27.00
C TRP A 432 33.30 -1.92 -26.68
N LEU A 433 33.22 -2.33 -25.41
CA LEU A 433 32.32 -3.40 -24.98
C LEU A 433 30.86 -3.02 -25.21
N THR A 434 30.49 -1.77 -24.95
CA THR A 434 29.13 -1.25 -25.19
C THR A 434 28.75 -1.36 -26.66
N LYS A 435 29.66 -1.01 -27.57
CA LYS A 435 29.44 -1.17 -29.01
C LYS A 435 29.28 -2.64 -29.40
N GLU A 436 30.20 -3.50 -28.96
CA GLU A 436 30.17 -4.93 -29.30
C GLU A 436 28.94 -5.64 -28.73
N MET A 437 28.49 -5.26 -27.53
CA MET A 437 27.25 -5.78 -26.94
C MET A 437 26.03 -5.31 -27.71
N LEU A 438 25.99 -4.03 -28.13
CA LEU A 438 24.91 -3.55 -28.98
C LEU A 438 24.89 -4.27 -30.34
N ASP A 439 26.04 -4.52 -30.95
CA ASP A 439 26.14 -5.30 -32.19
C ASP A 439 25.66 -6.74 -31.97
N LEU A 440 26.08 -7.37 -30.87
CA LEU A 440 25.70 -8.73 -30.50
C LEU A 440 24.18 -8.91 -30.35
N VAL A 441 23.50 -8.00 -29.66
CA VAL A 441 22.04 -8.12 -29.44
C VAL A 441 21.20 -7.84 -30.69
N ASN A 442 21.80 -7.26 -31.73
CA ASN A 442 21.15 -7.01 -33.01
C ASN A 442 21.43 -8.13 -34.04
N LEU A 443 22.13 -9.21 -33.65
CA LEU A 443 22.32 -10.36 -34.53
C LEU A 443 21.03 -11.19 -34.67
N GLU A 444 20.75 -11.62 -35.90
CA GLU A 444 19.63 -12.51 -36.20
C GLU A 444 19.92 -13.97 -35.77
N GLU A 445 21.16 -14.43 -35.93
CA GLU A 445 21.63 -15.78 -35.59
C GLU A 445 23.09 -15.76 -35.07
N GLY A 446 23.53 -16.84 -34.41
CA GLY A 446 24.94 -17.00 -34.00
C GLY A 446 25.37 -16.23 -32.74
N ILE A 447 24.41 -15.77 -31.92
CA ILE A 447 24.68 -15.01 -30.69
C ILE A 447 25.59 -15.78 -29.72
N ARG A 448 25.46 -17.11 -29.63
CA ARG A 448 26.26 -17.93 -28.70
C ARG A 448 27.74 -17.91 -29.07
N GLU A 449 28.04 -18.16 -30.34
CA GLU A 449 29.40 -18.18 -30.88
C GLU A 449 30.03 -16.79 -30.81
N ARG A 450 29.27 -15.75 -31.23
CA ARG A 450 29.74 -14.37 -31.16
C ARG A 450 30.01 -13.92 -29.72
N PHE A 451 29.17 -14.30 -28.76
CA PHE A 451 29.40 -13.95 -27.36
C PHE A 451 30.65 -14.61 -26.80
N ALA A 452 30.92 -15.88 -27.15
CA ALA A 452 32.14 -16.56 -26.76
C ALA A 452 33.40 -15.90 -27.35
N GLU A 453 33.33 -15.43 -28.59
CA GLU A 453 34.40 -14.63 -29.21
C GLU A 453 34.61 -13.30 -28.49
N LEU A 454 33.52 -12.55 -28.25
CA LEU A 454 33.54 -11.28 -27.53
C LEU A 454 34.21 -11.43 -26.17
N ARG A 455 33.90 -12.48 -25.41
CA ARG A 455 34.55 -12.77 -24.12
C ARG A 455 36.03 -13.05 -24.25
N ARG A 456 36.46 -13.81 -25.27
CA ARG A 456 37.90 -14.05 -25.52
C ARG A 456 38.63 -12.77 -25.88
N ASP A 457 38.04 -11.92 -26.71
CA ASP A 457 38.63 -10.65 -27.10
C ASP A 457 38.67 -9.66 -25.93
N LEU A 458 37.63 -9.66 -25.09
CA LEU A 458 37.60 -8.92 -23.83
C LEU A 458 38.75 -9.38 -22.92
N GLY A 459 38.95 -10.68 -22.74
CA GLY A 459 40.07 -11.22 -21.95
C GLY A 459 41.45 -10.81 -22.46
N LYS A 460 41.65 -10.75 -23.79
CA LYS A 460 42.91 -10.25 -24.38
C LYS A 460 43.12 -8.76 -24.10
N ARG A 461 42.05 -7.96 -24.14
CA ARG A 461 42.10 -6.51 -23.89
C ARG A 461 42.33 -6.19 -22.41
N ILE A 462 41.77 -6.97 -21.50
CA ILE A 462 42.01 -6.87 -20.05
C ILE A 462 43.47 -7.24 -19.72
N GLY A 463 44.00 -8.28 -20.36
CA GLY A 463 45.39 -8.72 -20.21
C GLY A 463 45.66 -9.53 -18.92
N GLY A 464 46.94 -9.79 -18.64
CA GLY A 464 47.37 -10.55 -17.46
C GLY A 464 46.79 -11.97 -17.37
N LYS A 465 46.52 -12.43 -16.14
CA LYS A 465 45.93 -13.77 -15.87
C LYS A 465 44.57 -13.97 -16.54
N TRP A 466 43.84 -12.89 -16.81
CA TRP A 466 42.50 -12.92 -17.38
C TRP A 466 42.48 -13.34 -18.86
N SER A 467 43.58 -13.14 -19.58
CA SER A 467 43.71 -13.58 -20.97
C SER A 467 43.78 -15.11 -21.13
N GLU A 468 44.11 -15.84 -20.06
CA GLU A 468 44.25 -17.29 -20.05
C GLU A 468 42.95 -17.99 -19.58
N MET A 469 42.16 -17.30 -18.76
CA MET A 469 40.93 -17.83 -18.16
C MET A 469 39.80 -18.13 -19.17
N VAL A 470 39.83 -17.54 -20.37
CA VAL A 470 38.82 -17.75 -21.43
C VAL A 470 39.31 -18.70 -22.53
N LYS A 471 40.48 -19.35 -22.34
CA LYS A 471 41.04 -20.35 -23.27
C LYS A 471 40.61 -21.79 -22.94
N SER A 472 40.14 -22.02 -21.71
CA SER A 472 39.43 -23.24 -21.27
C SER A 472 37.93 -23.09 -21.49
#